data_AF-A0A1Z5KDI2-F1
#
_entry.id   AF-A0A1Z5KDI2-F1
#
_cell.length_a   1.000
_cell.length_b   1.000
_cell.length_c   1.000
_cell.angle_alpha   90.00
_cell.angle_beta   90.00
_cell.angle_gamma   90.00
#
_symmetry.space_group_name_H-M   'P 1'
#
loop_
_entity.id
_entity.type
_entity.pdbx_description
1 polymer ?
#
loop_
_entity_poly.entity_id
_entity_poly.type
_entity_poly.pdbx_seq_one_letter_code
_entity_poly.pdbx_strand_id
1 'polypeptide(L)'
;MRLQLLILLFLAIPTQSFLSPSFDSTDFLVTLNTERVSSTAKFGLRTFVKKRFAGWLPKHSRRKRKRNEDSQIVPEYERSVAQPIDASESSPEYLSSSSYGEEEEYAISKKEPISATALLNTDENSTPPTNSRYDSDRLYNNLSNLSSQALYSLPPLDHELTELGQEFRQILSDFTQYTARDILCLRDYRTRVLCEGVIASADEPLVYRAFEILFEDLYPLRVAGRIVAKKLFNVIEESIQDHEREVAEVTETTGLAQKDVEGARLGFLSVAIPLNGKPYFTVDQLLKTAIASTIVDTLGFDNPRVFLERINSQTSGRLQFSELMVGLHKCAEELCALEDCNAAQTIHKIVVDLVEFPSALPSEKDAKRQRYSDRYDDMVHAFRQWEGRIPENSPDMGRRQERIMEVVQGCFRGAENKYVVNALRILYTDYSGLRVAGDLIFGIVSKLMKDR
;
A
#
# COMPACT_ATOMS: atom_id res chain seq x y z
N MET A 1 -8.60 -24.44 41.19
CA MET A 1 -8.59 -25.64 40.32
C MET A 1 -9.33 -25.47 38.97
N ARG A 2 -9.30 -24.30 38.31
CA ARG A 2 -9.86 -24.13 36.94
C ARG A 2 -8.98 -23.25 36.02
N LEU A 3 -7.65 -23.33 36.20
CA LEU A 3 -6.67 -22.72 35.29
C LEU A 3 -5.74 -23.75 34.63
N GLN A 4 -5.72 -24.99 35.13
CA GLN A 4 -4.94 -26.10 34.54
C GLN A 4 -5.62 -26.79 33.35
N LEU A 5 -6.90 -26.50 33.05
CA LEU A 5 -7.61 -27.13 31.92
C LEU A 5 -7.49 -26.37 30.59
N LEU A 6 -6.99 -25.13 30.61
CA LEU A 6 -6.84 -24.30 29.40
C LEU A 6 -5.43 -24.36 28.80
N ILE A 7 -4.46 -24.88 29.56
CA ILE A 7 -3.08 -25.11 29.10
C ILE A 7 -2.97 -26.45 28.36
N LEU A 8 -3.85 -27.41 28.64
CA LEU A 8 -3.86 -28.72 27.98
C LEU A 8 -4.60 -28.74 26.62
N LEU A 9 -5.30 -27.66 26.26
CA LEU A 9 -6.01 -27.56 24.97
C LEU A 9 -5.20 -26.86 23.87
N PHE A 10 -3.99 -26.39 24.18
CA PHE A 10 -3.07 -25.76 23.22
C PHE A 10 -1.81 -26.59 22.92
N LEU A 11 -1.68 -27.81 23.48
CA LEU A 11 -0.53 -28.70 23.29
C LEU A 11 -0.86 -29.98 22.49
N ALA A 12 -1.77 -29.89 21.52
CA ALA A 12 -2.12 -31.04 20.67
C ALA A 12 -2.05 -30.69 19.17
N ILE A 13 -0.86 -30.30 18.69
CA ILE A 13 -0.37 -30.63 17.34
C ILE A 13 1.11 -31.01 17.51
N PRO A 14 1.58 -32.18 17.00
CA PRO A 14 2.88 -32.73 17.34
C PRO A 14 3.98 -32.29 16.37
N THR A 15 5.10 -31.76 16.88
CA THR A 15 6.46 -32.13 16.45
C THR A 15 7.49 -31.81 17.56
N GLN A 16 7.99 -32.91 18.12
CA GLN A 16 9.22 -33.21 18.86
C GLN A 16 10.17 -32.08 19.35
N SER A 17 10.31 -32.06 20.69
CA SER A 17 11.55 -32.09 21.51
C SER A 17 12.69 -31.10 21.27
N PHE A 18 12.88 -30.12 22.17
CA PHE A 18 14.08 -29.97 23.02
C PHE A 18 13.80 -28.99 24.18
N LEU A 19 14.22 -29.36 25.40
CA LEU A 19 14.00 -28.65 26.67
C LEU A 19 15.22 -27.79 27.03
N SER A 20 15.06 -26.49 27.27
CA SER A 20 15.74 -25.66 28.31
C SER A 20 15.10 -24.24 28.35
N PRO A 21 15.33 -23.36 29.35
CA PRO A 21 14.27 -22.93 30.25
C PRO A 21 13.84 -21.45 30.19
N SER A 22 12.58 -21.23 30.56
CA SER A 22 11.92 -20.03 31.12
C SER A 22 12.53 -18.64 30.86
N PHE A 23 11.89 -17.88 29.97
CA PHE A 23 11.96 -16.41 29.92
C PHE A 23 10.62 -15.83 30.42
N ASP A 24 10.67 -15.03 31.47
CA ASP A 24 9.49 -14.50 32.19
C ASP A 24 9.04 -13.18 31.55
N SER A 25 7.98 -13.19 30.73
CA SER A 25 7.46 -12.00 30.05
C SER A 25 6.56 -11.10 30.92
N THR A 26 6.52 -11.37 32.24
CA THR A 26 5.63 -10.65 33.16
C THR A 26 6.14 -9.26 33.56
N ASP A 27 7.45 -8.98 33.48
CA ASP A 27 8.03 -7.70 33.92
C ASP A 27 7.69 -6.49 33.03
N PHE A 28 7.38 -6.72 31.74
CA PHE A 28 6.94 -5.65 30.85
C PHE A 28 5.57 -5.08 31.24
N LEU A 29 4.68 -5.91 31.79
CA LEU A 29 3.34 -5.49 32.25
C LEU A 29 3.32 -5.05 33.72
N VAL A 30 4.26 -5.52 34.55
CA VAL A 30 4.31 -5.17 35.98
C VAL A 30 4.73 -3.71 36.16
N THR A 31 5.69 -3.20 35.37
CA THR A 31 6.12 -1.79 35.47
C THR A 31 5.07 -0.79 34.97
N LEU A 32 4.16 -1.19 34.07
CA LEU A 32 3.02 -0.36 33.67
C LEU A 32 1.91 -0.30 34.74
N ASN A 33 1.96 -1.14 35.76
CA ASN A 33 0.96 -1.22 36.83
C ASN A 33 1.46 -0.74 38.20
N THR A 34 2.77 -0.65 38.44
CA THR A 34 3.31 -0.32 39.77
C THR A 34 3.46 1.18 40.07
N GLU A 35 3.28 2.07 39.10
CA GLU A 35 3.26 3.53 39.32
C GLU A 35 1.89 4.18 39.02
N ARG A 36 0.79 3.57 39.48
CA ARG A 36 -0.53 4.23 39.52
C ARG A 36 -1.32 3.86 40.77
N VAL A 37 -1.09 4.59 41.85
CA VAL A 37 -2.11 4.85 42.87
C VAL A 37 -2.19 6.35 43.11
N SER A 38 -2.97 7.05 42.27
CA SER A 38 -3.94 8.07 42.69
C SER A 38 -4.65 8.67 41.47
N SER A 39 -5.96 8.85 41.61
CA SER A 39 -6.93 9.47 40.67
C SER A 39 -7.51 8.59 39.51
N THR A 40 -8.66 7.99 39.83
CA THR A 40 -9.87 7.88 39.00
C THR A 40 -9.75 7.83 37.47
N ALA A 41 -9.58 6.62 36.92
CA ALA A 41 -10.29 6.14 35.73
C ALA A 41 -10.07 4.62 35.58
N LYS A 42 -10.96 3.80 36.16
CA LYS A 42 -10.98 2.35 35.92
C LYS A 42 -11.54 2.07 34.52
N PHE A 43 -10.69 2.06 33.49
CA PHE A 43 -11.03 1.52 32.18
C PHE A 43 -10.47 0.09 32.03
N GLY A 44 -11.38 -0.87 31.83
CA GLY A 44 -11.10 -2.31 31.90
C GLY A 44 -10.36 -2.86 30.68
N LEU A 45 -9.03 -2.82 30.70
CA LEU A 45 -8.18 -3.43 29.67
C LEU A 45 -8.28 -4.96 29.65
N ARG A 46 -8.44 -5.61 30.83
CA ARG A 46 -8.50 -7.08 30.95
C ARG A 46 -9.80 -7.70 30.40
N THR A 47 -10.92 -6.96 30.45
CA THR A 47 -12.20 -7.40 29.88
C THR A 47 -12.29 -7.09 28.38
N PHE A 48 -11.58 -6.05 27.92
CA PHE A 48 -11.59 -5.57 26.54
C PHE A 48 -10.89 -6.54 25.58
N VAL A 49 -9.75 -7.11 25.98
CA VAL A 49 -9.00 -8.08 25.15
C VAL A 49 -9.79 -9.39 24.96
N LYS A 50 -10.49 -9.88 25.98
CA LYS A 50 -11.29 -11.12 25.89
C LYS A 50 -12.56 -10.97 25.03
N LYS A 51 -13.25 -9.82 25.07
CA LYS A 51 -14.52 -9.65 24.34
C LYS A 51 -14.34 -9.32 22.86
N ARG A 52 -13.22 -8.71 22.44
CA ARG A 52 -13.03 -8.28 21.04
C ARG A 52 -12.32 -9.31 20.15
N PHE A 53 -11.44 -10.14 20.72
CA PHE A 53 -10.75 -11.19 19.94
C PHE A 53 -11.63 -12.43 19.65
N ALA A 54 -12.65 -12.71 20.46
CA ALA A 54 -13.58 -13.82 20.22
C ALA A 54 -14.48 -13.63 18.98
N GLY A 55 -14.62 -12.40 18.48
CA GLY A 55 -15.39 -12.09 17.27
C GLY A 55 -14.56 -12.11 15.98
N TRP A 56 -13.27 -12.46 16.05
CA TRP A 56 -12.31 -12.25 14.97
C TRP A 56 -12.04 -13.48 14.09
N LEU A 57 -12.64 -14.64 14.41
CA LEU A 57 -12.59 -15.83 13.54
C LEU A 57 -13.67 -15.75 12.45
N PRO A 58 -13.34 -15.94 11.17
CA PRO A 58 -14.33 -16.00 10.12
C PRO A 58 -15.26 -17.20 10.36
N LYS A 59 -16.56 -16.93 10.56
CA LYS A 59 -17.58 -17.97 10.54
C LYS A 59 -17.59 -18.58 9.14
N HIS A 60 -17.02 -19.77 8.98
CA HIS A 60 -17.24 -20.60 7.80
C HIS A 60 -18.74 -20.93 7.69
N SER A 61 -19.46 -20.09 6.96
CA SER A 61 -20.82 -20.35 6.51
C SER A 61 -20.78 -21.52 5.53
N ARG A 62 -21.08 -22.73 6.03
CA ARG A 62 -21.50 -23.86 5.20
C ARG A 62 -22.82 -23.48 4.51
N ARG A 63 -22.74 -22.90 3.31
CA ARG A 63 -23.90 -22.71 2.41
C ARG A 63 -24.25 -24.06 1.78
N LYS A 64 -25.32 -24.69 2.28
CA LYS A 64 -26.04 -25.74 1.56
C LYS A 64 -26.74 -25.08 0.36
N ARG A 65 -26.37 -25.46 -0.86
CA ARG A 65 -27.13 -25.19 -2.09
C ARG A 65 -28.47 -25.93 -1.99
N LYS A 66 -29.57 -25.19 -1.92
CA LYS A 66 -30.90 -25.67 -2.34
C LYS A 66 -31.29 -24.88 -3.59
N ARG A 67 -31.52 -25.61 -4.68
CA ARG A 67 -32.32 -25.17 -5.83
C ARG A 67 -33.72 -24.85 -5.32
N ASN A 68 -34.31 -23.76 -5.80
CA ASN A 68 -35.65 -23.78 -6.38
C ASN A 68 -35.90 -22.52 -7.21
N GLU A 69 -36.73 -22.76 -8.21
CA GLU A 69 -37.20 -21.90 -9.28
C GLU A 69 -38.21 -20.84 -8.79
N ASP A 70 -38.44 -19.88 -9.70
CA ASP A 70 -39.63 -19.04 -9.87
C ASP A 70 -39.98 -18.00 -8.79
N SER A 71 -39.88 -16.73 -9.15
CA SER A 71 -41.06 -15.95 -9.59
C SER A 71 -40.74 -14.45 -9.63
N GLN A 72 -41.21 -13.84 -10.71
CA GLN A 72 -41.35 -12.42 -10.96
C GLN A 72 -42.10 -11.71 -9.82
N ILE A 73 -41.75 -10.44 -9.55
CA ILE A 73 -42.67 -9.30 -9.36
C ILE A 73 -41.81 -8.04 -9.17
N VAL A 74 -42.02 -7.08 -10.07
CA VAL A 74 -41.54 -5.69 -9.99
C VAL A 74 -42.61 -4.89 -9.22
N PRO A 75 -42.20 -3.91 -8.40
CA PRO A 75 -43.00 -2.70 -8.29
C PRO A 75 -42.18 -1.45 -8.59
N GLU A 76 -42.65 -0.80 -9.65
CA GLU A 76 -42.74 0.63 -9.91
C GLU A 76 -42.85 1.48 -8.63
N TYR A 77 -42.02 2.52 -8.53
CA TYR A 77 -42.30 3.67 -7.66
C TYR A 77 -41.88 4.97 -8.34
N GLU A 78 -42.89 5.80 -8.62
CA GLU A 78 -42.82 7.15 -9.13
C GLU A 78 -42.62 8.19 -7.98
N ARG A 79 -41.92 9.28 -8.35
CA ARG A 79 -42.10 10.71 -7.97
C ARG A 79 -41.81 11.24 -6.56
N SER A 80 -40.88 12.21 -6.53
CA SER A 80 -40.98 13.60 -6.00
C SER A 80 -39.60 14.26 -6.24
N VAL A 81 -39.36 15.39 -6.94
CA VAL A 81 -39.88 16.77 -7.04
C VAL A 81 -39.61 17.66 -5.80
N ALA A 82 -38.64 18.57 -6.02
CA ALA A 82 -38.36 19.90 -5.41
C ALA A 82 -37.80 19.93 -3.96
N GLN A 83 -36.85 20.79 -3.56
CA GLN A 83 -36.58 22.21 -3.85
C GLN A 83 -35.10 22.62 -3.57
N PRO A 84 -34.66 23.83 -3.97
CA PRO A 84 -33.28 24.30 -3.86
C PRO A 84 -32.96 24.88 -2.47
N ILE A 85 -31.70 24.83 -2.05
CA ILE A 85 -31.19 25.51 -0.86
C ILE A 85 -30.14 26.52 -1.30
N ASP A 86 -30.39 27.76 -0.90
CA ASP A 86 -29.59 28.96 -1.11
C ASP A 86 -28.19 28.89 -0.46
N ALA A 87 -27.30 29.65 -1.08
CA ALA A 87 -25.96 29.96 -0.63
C ALA A 87 -25.95 30.86 0.61
N SER A 88 -24.96 30.68 1.48
CA SER A 88 -24.43 31.78 2.29
C SER A 88 -22.96 31.54 2.66
N GLU A 89 -22.19 32.57 2.34
CA GLU A 89 -20.78 32.85 2.62
C GLU A 89 -20.35 32.65 4.08
N SER A 90 -19.07 32.31 4.29
CA SER A 90 -18.14 33.10 5.12
C SER A 90 -16.79 32.40 5.24
N SER A 91 -15.77 33.01 4.61
CA SER A 91 -14.35 32.73 4.85
C SER A 91 -13.82 33.68 5.93
N PRO A 92 -12.89 33.23 6.79
CA PRO A 92 -11.97 34.13 7.44
C PRO A 92 -10.54 33.91 6.93
N GLU A 93 -9.94 35.03 6.51
CA GLU A 93 -8.52 35.24 6.26
C GLU A 93 -7.70 34.94 7.52
N TYR A 94 -6.59 34.22 7.37
CA TYR A 94 -5.48 34.26 8.33
C TYR A 94 -4.16 34.39 7.57
N LEU A 95 -3.59 35.58 7.65
CA LEU A 95 -2.19 35.87 7.34
C LEU A 95 -1.37 35.55 8.60
N SER A 96 -0.34 34.71 8.47
CA SER A 96 0.78 34.67 9.41
C SER A 96 2.05 34.25 8.68
N SER A 97 2.88 35.25 8.39
CA SER A 97 4.25 35.16 7.92
C SER A 97 5.18 34.70 9.03
N SER A 98 5.96 33.63 8.80
CA SER A 98 7.13 33.30 9.64
C SER A 98 8.41 33.22 8.81
N SER A 99 9.39 33.98 9.29
CA SER A 99 10.81 34.05 8.95
C SER A 99 11.50 32.69 8.86
N TYR A 100 12.22 32.45 7.75
CA TYR A 100 13.21 31.36 7.62
C TYR A 100 14.57 31.83 8.16
N GLY A 101 15.13 31.06 9.09
CA GLY A 101 16.52 31.12 9.49
C GLY A 101 17.33 30.08 8.73
N GLU A 102 18.58 30.43 8.43
CA GLU A 102 19.56 29.67 7.65
C GLU A 102 19.94 28.36 8.36
N GLU A 103 19.91 27.23 7.64
CA GLU A 103 20.41 25.93 8.11
C GLU A 103 21.77 25.63 7.45
N GLU A 104 22.74 25.25 8.28
CA GLU A 104 24.06 24.74 7.87
C GLU A 104 23.94 23.28 7.39
N GLU A 105 24.50 23.00 6.21
CA GLU A 105 24.35 21.75 5.47
C GLU A 105 25.43 20.72 5.87
N TYR A 106 25.03 19.63 6.53
CA TYR A 106 25.84 18.41 6.67
C TYR A 106 25.44 17.41 5.57
N ALA A 107 26.34 17.17 4.61
CA ALA A 107 26.15 16.25 3.51
C ALA A 107 26.29 14.78 3.94
N ILE A 108 25.17 14.16 4.34
CA ILE A 108 25.00 12.70 4.26
C ILE A 108 24.36 12.42 2.90
N SER A 109 25.01 11.61 2.07
CA SER A 109 24.48 11.18 0.77
C SER A 109 23.20 10.35 0.97
N LYS A 110 22.06 11.05 1.07
CA LYS A 110 20.72 10.45 1.15
C LYS A 110 20.39 9.79 -0.18
N LYS A 111 20.63 8.49 -0.29
CA LYS A 111 20.07 7.70 -1.38
C LYS A 111 18.58 7.57 -1.09
N GLU A 112 17.75 8.31 -1.82
CA GLU A 112 16.30 8.22 -1.62
C GLU A 112 15.84 6.77 -1.86
N PRO A 113 14.98 6.22 -0.99
CA PRO A 113 14.42 4.89 -1.20
C PRO A 113 13.67 4.87 -2.53
N ILE A 114 14.03 3.91 -3.36
CA ILE A 114 13.49 3.77 -4.71
C ILE A 114 12.02 3.39 -4.60
N SER A 115 11.11 4.31 -4.92
CA SER A 115 9.71 3.94 -5.08
C SER A 115 9.51 3.31 -6.45
N ALA A 116 8.79 2.18 -6.49
CA ALA A 116 8.39 1.55 -7.74
C ALA A 116 7.56 2.49 -8.62
N THR A 117 6.81 3.43 -8.00
CA THR A 117 6.12 4.52 -8.71
C THR A 117 7.07 5.66 -9.09
N ALA A 118 8.05 6.01 -8.25
CA ALA A 118 9.06 7.02 -8.58
C ALA A 118 9.97 6.59 -9.75
N LEU A 119 10.19 5.30 -9.95
CA LEU A 119 10.90 4.77 -11.13
C LEU A 119 10.16 5.02 -12.46
N LEU A 120 8.87 5.35 -12.41
CA LEU A 120 8.07 5.73 -13.58
C LEU A 120 7.99 7.25 -13.77
N ASN A 121 8.31 8.05 -12.74
CA ASN A 121 8.30 9.50 -12.84
C ASN A 121 9.72 9.98 -13.16
N THR A 122 9.95 10.38 -14.41
CA THR A 122 11.19 11.02 -14.84
C THR A 122 11.36 12.39 -14.17
N ASP A 123 12.60 12.78 -13.90
CA ASP A 123 12.97 14.04 -13.24
C ASP A 123 12.23 15.26 -13.83
N GLU A 124 11.34 15.86 -13.03
CA GLU A 124 10.50 17.03 -13.40
C GLU A 124 11.32 18.29 -13.75
N ASN A 125 12.65 18.26 -13.58
CA ASN A 125 13.55 19.40 -13.85
C ASN A 125 14.31 19.32 -15.18
N SER A 126 14.04 18.31 -16.02
CA SER A 126 14.66 18.23 -17.35
C SER A 126 13.77 18.84 -18.44
N THR A 127 14.26 19.88 -19.10
CA THR A 127 13.57 20.52 -20.26
C THR A 127 13.21 19.47 -21.32
N PRO A 128 11.99 19.51 -21.90
CA PRO A 128 11.50 18.45 -22.78
C PRO A 128 12.33 18.39 -24.07
N PRO A 129 12.97 17.24 -24.39
CA PRO A 129 13.63 17.07 -25.67
C PRO A 129 12.58 16.94 -26.79
N THR A 130 12.69 17.75 -27.83
CA THR A 130 11.73 17.82 -28.95
C THR A 130 11.75 16.63 -29.92
N ASN A 131 12.25 15.45 -29.52
CA ASN A 131 12.30 14.25 -30.37
C ASN A 131 11.62 13.05 -29.67
N SER A 132 10.31 12.87 -29.91
CA SER A 132 9.46 11.84 -29.27
C SER A 132 9.80 10.38 -29.61
N ARG A 133 10.71 10.12 -30.55
CA ARG A 133 11.09 8.76 -30.96
C ARG A 133 12.08 8.09 -30.00
N TYR A 134 12.66 8.82 -29.05
CA TYR A 134 13.69 8.31 -28.13
C TYR A 134 13.17 7.82 -26.76
N ASP A 135 11.90 8.04 -26.43
CA ASP A 135 11.39 7.75 -25.07
C ASP A 135 10.83 6.34 -24.87
N SER A 136 10.33 5.69 -25.93
CA SER A 136 9.78 4.34 -25.81
C SER A 136 10.86 3.34 -25.39
N ASP A 137 12.01 3.32 -26.07
CA ASP A 137 13.15 2.45 -25.73
C ASP A 137 13.64 2.69 -24.29
N ARG A 138 13.56 3.93 -23.79
CA ARG A 138 13.93 4.26 -22.41
C ARG A 138 12.97 3.66 -21.39
N LEU A 139 11.67 3.81 -21.61
CA LEU A 139 10.64 3.17 -20.77
C LEU A 139 10.79 1.65 -20.78
N TYR A 140 11.04 1.05 -21.95
CA TYR A 140 11.27 -0.39 -22.06
C TYR A 140 12.52 -0.85 -21.31
N ASN A 141 13.62 -0.12 -21.43
CA ASN A 141 14.84 -0.44 -20.69
C ASN A 141 14.61 -0.32 -19.17
N ASN A 142 13.83 0.67 -18.73
CA ASN A 142 13.44 0.79 -17.33
C ASN A 142 12.58 -0.41 -16.87
N LEU A 143 11.62 -0.85 -17.68
CA LEU A 143 10.78 -2.02 -17.39
C LEU A 143 11.56 -3.33 -17.34
N SER A 144 12.50 -3.53 -18.27
CA SER A 144 13.39 -4.70 -18.23
C SER A 144 14.29 -4.66 -16.98
N ASN A 145 14.80 -3.48 -16.61
CA ASN A 145 15.59 -3.31 -15.38
C ASN A 145 14.77 -3.60 -14.11
N LEU A 146 13.50 -3.14 -14.06
CA LEU A 146 12.56 -3.38 -12.97
C LEU A 146 12.29 -4.88 -12.69
N SER A 147 12.47 -5.73 -13.71
CA SER A 147 12.25 -7.17 -13.60
C SER A 147 13.41 -7.94 -12.95
N SER A 148 14.62 -7.38 -12.94
CA SER A 148 15.84 -8.10 -12.50
C SER A 148 16.46 -7.53 -11.23
N GLN A 149 16.05 -6.34 -10.82
CA GLN A 149 16.59 -5.69 -9.63
C GLN A 149 15.87 -6.19 -8.36
N ALA A 150 16.67 -6.66 -7.39
CA ALA A 150 16.16 -6.95 -6.05
C ALA A 150 15.55 -5.67 -5.43
N LEU A 151 14.41 -5.81 -4.76
CA LEU A 151 13.66 -4.68 -4.21
C LEU A 151 14.47 -3.86 -3.18
N TYR A 152 15.25 -4.56 -2.36
CA TYR A 152 16.11 -4.00 -1.31
C TYR A 152 17.15 -5.03 -0.90
N SER A 153 18.13 -4.61 -0.11
CA SER A 153 19.08 -5.50 0.56
C SER A 153 18.94 -5.39 2.07
N LEU A 154 18.77 -6.51 2.76
CA LEU A 154 18.67 -6.53 4.21
C LEU A 154 19.98 -6.02 4.86
N PRO A 155 19.90 -5.19 5.92
CA PRO A 155 21.09 -4.72 6.64
C PRO A 155 21.95 -5.89 7.15
N PRO A 156 23.28 -5.74 7.17
CA PRO A 156 24.17 -6.76 7.73
C PRO A 156 23.86 -6.97 9.22
N LEU A 157 24.07 -8.19 9.71
CA LEU A 157 23.90 -8.51 11.12
C LEU A 157 25.13 -8.06 11.91
N ASP A 158 24.91 -7.17 12.87
CA ASP A 158 25.90 -6.72 13.85
C ASP A 158 25.75 -7.43 15.22
N HIS A 159 24.72 -8.25 15.38
CA HIS A 159 24.40 -8.98 16.61
C HIS A 159 23.85 -10.39 16.33
N GLU A 160 23.85 -11.24 17.36
CA GLU A 160 23.23 -12.56 17.30
C GLU A 160 21.70 -12.45 17.31
N LEU A 161 21.05 -12.97 16.28
CA LEU A 161 19.60 -12.96 16.18
C LEU A 161 18.97 -13.97 17.13
N THR A 162 17.94 -13.53 17.86
CA THR A 162 17.03 -14.44 18.56
C THR A 162 16.21 -15.25 17.56
N GLU A 163 15.54 -16.33 17.99
CA GLU A 163 14.63 -17.10 17.12
C GLU A 163 13.55 -16.21 16.48
N LEU A 164 13.09 -15.19 17.21
CA LEU A 164 12.07 -14.25 16.74
C LEU A 164 12.64 -13.21 15.78
N GLY A 165 13.87 -12.76 16.00
CA GLY A 165 14.61 -11.93 15.06
C GLY A 165 14.89 -12.66 13.75
N GLN A 166 15.26 -13.95 13.82
CA GLN A 166 15.41 -14.81 12.65
C GLN A 166 14.10 -14.95 11.88
N GLU A 167 12.98 -15.18 12.57
CA GLU A 167 11.66 -15.23 11.94
C GLU A 167 11.30 -13.91 11.24
N PHE A 168 11.49 -12.77 11.91
CA PHE A 168 11.22 -11.45 11.32
C PHE A 168 12.07 -11.22 10.06
N ARG A 169 13.36 -11.54 10.14
CA ARG A 169 14.29 -11.43 9.01
C ARG A 169 13.92 -12.37 7.87
N GLN A 170 13.46 -13.60 8.16
CA GLN A 170 12.98 -14.54 7.14
C GLN A 170 11.77 -13.97 6.38
N ILE A 171 10.79 -13.39 7.08
CA ILE A 171 9.62 -12.75 6.44
C ILE A 171 10.07 -11.66 5.46
N LEU A 172 11.03 -10.83 5.84
CA LEU A 172 11.56 -9.80 4.95
C LEU A 172 12.45 -10.38 3.84
N SER A 173 13.18 -11.46 4.09
CA SER A 173 13.94 -12.16 3.06
C SER A 173 13.02 -12.77 2.00
N ASP A 174 11.91 -13.38 2.41
CA ASP A 174 10.92 -13.94 1.48
C ASP A 174 10.34 -12.84 0.58
N PHE A 175 10.16 -11.62 1.10
CA PHE A 175 9.69 -10.49 0.30
C PHE A 175 10.67 -10.03 -0.79
N THR A 176 11.98 -10.33 -0.66
CA THR A 176 12.98 -10.00 -1.69
C THR A 176 12.87 -10.86 -2.95
N GLN A 177 12.08 -11.94 -2.92
CA GLN A 177 11.83 -12.77 -4.11
C GLN A 177 10.95 -12.06 -5.15
N TYR A 178 10.22 -11.02 -4.73
CA TYR A 178 9.40 -10.22 -5.62
C TYR A 178 10.21 -9.08 -6.23
N THR A 179 9.77 -8.62 -7.38
CA THR A 179 10.38 -7.54 -8.15
C THR A 179 9.54 -6.26 -8.06
N ALA A 180 10.12 -5.13 -8.47
CA ALA A 180 9.36 -3.88 -8.53
C ALA A 180 8.17 -3.98 -9.50
N ARG A 181 8.34 -4.77 -10.58
CA ARG A 181 7.27 -5.11 -11.52
C ARG A 181 6.10 -5.80 -10.82
N ASP A 182 6.36 -6.78 -9.96
CA ASP A 182 5.29 -7.51 -9.24
C ASP A 182 4.47 -6.59 -8.34
N ILE A 183 5.14 -5.64 -7.68
CA ILE A 183 4.47 -4.63 -6.83
C ILE A 183 3.63 -3.65 -7.68
N LEU A 184 4.09 -3.28 -8.87
CA LEU A 184 3.32 -2.46 -9.80
C LEU A 184 2.08 -3.18 -10.35
N CYS A 185 2.11 -4.52 -10.44
CA CYS A 185 0.97 -5.32 -10.87
C CYS A 185 -0.19 -5.34 -9.87
N LEU A 186 0.06 -5.00 -8.60
CA LEU A 186 -0.95 -4.98 -7.55
C LEU A 186 -2.11 -4.04 -7.89
N ARG A 187 -3.32 -4.58 -7.94
CA ARG A 187 -4.56 -3.86 -8.28
C ARG A 187 -5.01 -2.89 -7.18
N ASP A 188 -4.79 -3.24 -5.92
CA ASP A 188 -5.19 -2.42 -4.77
C ASP A 188 -4.07 -1.44 -4.39
N TYR A 189 -4.34 -0.15 -4.54
CA TYR A 189 -3.42 0.93 -4.17
C TYR A 189 -2.95 0.81 -2.72
N ARG A 190 -3.83 0.43 -1.78
CA ARG A 190 -3.46 0.32 -0.36
C ARG A 190 -2.43 -0.79 -0.15
N THR A 191 -2.64 -1.94 -0.78
CA THR A 191 -1.70 -3.06 -0.72
C THR A 191 -0.36 -2.68 -1.34
N ARG A 192 -0.35 -1.92 -2.45
CA ARG A 192 0.90 -1.40 -3.05
C ARG A 192 1.66 -0.50 -2.07
N VAL A 193 0.99 0.47 -1.46
CA VAL A 193 1.60 1.36 -0.45
C VAL A 193 2.15 0.58 0.74
N LEU A 194 1.49 -0.51 1.16
CA LEU A 194 2.03 -1.38 2.21
C LEU A 194 3.34 -2.06 1.77
N CYS A 195 3.42 -2.55 0.53
CA CYS A 195 4.64 -3.15 -0.01
C CYS A 195 5.77 -2.13 -0.12
N GLU A 196 5.47 -0.91 -0.62
CA GLU A 196 6.43 0.20 -0.67
C GLU A 196 6.94 0.57 0.74
N GLY A 197 6.06 0.55 1.74
CA GLY A 197 6.47 0.74 3.14
C GLY A 197 7.37 -0.35 3.67
N VAL A 198 7.12 -1.62 3.31
CA VAL A 198 8.02 -2.74 3.68
C VAL A 198 9.41 -2.52 3.08
N ILE A 199 9.47 -2.23 1.78
CA ILE A 199 10.73 -1.95 1.06
C ILE A 199 11.48 -0.80 1.73
N ALA A 200 10.81 0.33 1.92
CA ALA A 200 11.41 1.52 2.54
C ALA A 200 11.85 1.29 3.99
N SER A 201 11.12 0.46 4.75
CA SER A 201 11.50 0.10 6.12
C SER A 201 12.69 -0.85 6.20
N ALA A 202 12.86 -1.71 5.19
CA ALA A 202 13.97 -2.67 5.13
C ALA A 202 15.28 -1.99 4.67
N ASP A 203 15.18 -0.98 3.80
CA ASP A 203 16.32 -0.20 3.33
C ASP A 203 16.85 0.79 4.38
N GLU A 204 16.06 1.16 5.40
CA GLU A 204 16.44 2.10 6.45
C GLU A 204 16.86 1.33 7.73
N PRO A 205 18.17 1.23 8.06
CA PRO A 205 18.65 0.34 9.12
C PRO A 205 18.07 0.62 10.50
N LEU A 206 17.87 1.90 10.85
CA LEU A 206 17.30 2.29 12.14
C LEU A 206 15.82 1.92 12.25
N VAL A 207 15.08 2.02 11.13
CA VAL A 207 13.66 1.62 11.07
C VAL A 207 13.54 0.09 11.11
N TYR A 208 14.35 -0.63 10.31
CA TYR A 208 14.45 -2.09 10.34
C TYR A 208 14.71 -2.58 11.77
N ARG A 209 15.71 -2.02 12.45
CA ARG A 209 16.11 -2.42 13.79
C ARG A 209 15.01 -2.18 14.82
N ALA A 210 14.34 -1.03 14.75
CA ALA A 210 13.21 -0.75 15.62
C ALA A 210 12.06 -1.76 15.42
N PHE A 211 11.73 -2.13 14.19
CA PHE A 211 10.69 -3.14 13.93
C PHE A 211 11.07 -4.53 14.43
N GLU A 212 12.34 -4.93 14.27
CA GLU A 212 12.87 -6.19 14.81
C GLU A 212 12.68 -6.26 16.34
N ILE A 213 13.13 -5.23 17.07
CA ILE A 213 12.95 -5.15 18.53
C ILE A 213 11.47 -5.19 18.90
N LEU A 214 10.62 -4.42 18.21
CA LEU A 214 9.19 -4.40 18.48
C LEU A 214 8.53 -5.75 18.18
N PHE A 215 8.98 -6.49 17.18
CA PHE A 215 8.50 -7.83 16.87
C PHE A 215 8.87 -8.85 17.94
N GLU A 216 10.10 -8.75 18.48
CA GLU A 216 10.57 -9.54 19.61
C GLU A 216 9.80 -9.20 20.91
N ASP A 217 9.63 -7.92 21.21
CA ASP A 217 9.18 -7.47 22.54
C ASP A 217 7.64 -7.34 22.65
N LEU A 218 6.94 -7.03 21.55
CA LEU A 218 5.50 -6.78 21.56
C LEU A 218 4.70 -7.88 20.86
N TYR A 219 4.24 -8.87 21.64
CA TYR A 219 3.42 -9.99 21.14
C TYR A 219 2.23 -9.58 20.23
N PRO A 220 1.41 -8.55 20.56
CA PRO A 220 0.30 -8.15 19.68
C PRO A 220 0.77 -7.66 18.31
N LEU A 221 1.92 -6.98 18.25
CA LEU A 221 2.53 -6.50 17.01
C LEU A 221 3.03 -7.67 16.18
N ARG A 222 3.70 -8.65 16.82
CA ARG A 222 4.16 -9.89 16.19
C ARG A 222 3.04 -10.64 15.48
N VAL A 223 1.95 -10.89 16.21
CA VAL A 223 0.78 -11.61 15.67
C VAL A 223 0.22 -10.85 14.46
N ALA A 224 0.02 -9.54 14.59
CA ALA A 224 -0.47 -8.71 13.49
C ALA A 224 0.48 -8.69 12.28
N GLY A 225 1.80 -8.63 12.52
CA GLY A 225 2.82 -8.69 11.48
C GLY A 225 2.73 -9.97 10.65
N ARG A 226 2.64 -11.14 11.29
CA ARG A 226 2.46 -12.44 10.59
C ARG A 226 1.20 -12.47 9.72
N ILE A 227 0.11 -11.91 10.23
CA ILE A 227 -1.17 -11.87 9.50
C ILE A 227 -1.09 -10.94 8.28
N VAL A 228 -0.48 -9.76 8.45
CA VAL A 228 -0.29 -8.81 7.35
C VAL A 228 0.65 -9.40 6.30
N ALA A 229 1.80 -9.93 6.69
CA ALA A 229 2.77 -10.54 5.78
C ALA A 229 2.13 -11.66 4.95
N LYS A 230 1.45 -12.62 5.60
CA LYS A 230 0.74 -13.69 4.90
C LYS A 230 -0.31 -13.16 3.90
N LYS A 231 -1.04 -12.11 4.27
CA LYS A 231 -2.02 -11.50 3.37
C LYS A 231 -1.33 -10.83 2.17
N LEU A 232 -0.23 -10.13 2.39
CA LEU A 232 0.53 -9.47 1.32
C LEU A 232 1.07 -10.52 0.33
N PHE A 233 1.69 -11.60 0.82
CA PHE A 233 2.19 -12.69 -0.04
C PHE A 233 1.09 -13.27 -0.93
N ASN A 234 -0.04 -13.65 -0.34
CA ASN A 234 -1.17 -14.20 -1.10
C ASN A 234 -1.66 -13.22 -2.18
N VAL A 235 -1.77 -11.93 -1.87
CA VAL A 235 -2.26 -10.92 -2.81
C VAL A 235 -1.25 -10.64 -3.93
N ILE A 236 0.05 -10.64 -3.62
CA ILE A 236 1.10 -10.50 -4.63
C ILE A 236 1.09 -11.70 -5.58
N GLU A 237 1.07 -12.92 -5.05
CA GLU A 237 1.03 -14.14 -5.87
C GLU A 237 -0.20 -14.22 -6.76
N GLU A 238 -1.39 -13.92 -6.24
CA GLU A 238 -2.63 -13.85 -7.02
C GLU A 238 -2.52 -12.78 -8.12
N SER A 239 -1.93 -11.63 -7.80
CA SER A 239 -1.76 -10.52 -8.74
C SER A 239 -0.77 -10.84 -9.86
N ILE A 240 0.28 -11.61 -9.57
CA ILE A 240 1.26 -12.08 -10.58
C ILE A 240 0.55 -13.04 -11.54
N GLN A 241 -0.17 -14.03 -11.02
CA GLN A 241 -0.90 -15.01 -11.85
C GLN A 241 -1.97 -14.35 -12.72
N ASP A 242 -2.71 -13.39 -12.17
CA ASP A 242 -3.71 -12.63 -12.92
C ASP A 242 -3.05 -11.79 -14.01
N HIS A 243 -1.90 -11.18 -13.73
CA HIS A 243 -1.13 -10.41 -14.70
C HIS A 243 -0.62 -11.29 -15.85
N GLU A 244 0.01 -12.43 -15.54
CA GLU A 244 0.51 -13.38 -16.55
C GLU A 244 -0.62 -13.89 -17.45
N ARG A 245 -1.77 -14.22 -16.86
CA ARG A 245 -2.95 -14.66 -17.61
C ARG A 245 -3.47 -13.57 -18.55
N GLU A 246 -3.61 -12.34 -18.07
CA GLU A 246 -4.10 -11.21 -18.85
C GLU A 246 -3.14 -10.86 -20.02
N VAL A 247 -1.83 -10.88 -19.77
CA VAL A 247 -0.81 -10.65 -20.82
C VAL A 247 -0.82 -11.78 -21.84
N ALA A 248 -0.91 -13.04 -21.41
CA ALA A 248 -0.98 -14.19 -22.31
C ALA A 248 -2.21 -14.14 -23.21
N GLU A 249 -3.39 -13.83 -22.64
CA GLU A 249 -4.65 -13.69 -23.39
C GLU A 249 -4.55 -12.64 -24.49
N VAL A 250 -4.02 -11.45 -24.17
CA VAL A 250 -3.86 -10.37 -25.15
C VAL A 250 -2.83 -10.75 -26.21
N THR A 251 -1.70 -11.33 -25.80
CA THR A 251 -0.62 -11.77 -26.72
C THR A 251 -1.15 -12.82 -27.71
N GLU A 252 -1.87 -13.84 -27.21
CA GLU A 252 -2.45 -14.90 -28.04
C GLU A 252 -3.51 -14.36 -29.00
N THR A 253 -4.35 -13.43 -28.54
CA THR A 253 -5.47 -12.91 -29.35
C THR A 253 -5.02 -11.91 -30.41
N THR A 254 -4.00 -11.09 -30.11
CA THR A 254 -3.59 -9.95 -30.96
C THR A 254 -2.31 -10.18 -31.74
N GLY A 255 -1.54 -11.23 -31.40
CA GLY A 255 -0.23 -11.49 -31.98
C GLY A 255 0.84 -10.44 -31.64
N LEU A 256 0.54 -9.48 -30.76
CA LEU A 256 1.49 -8.47 -30.30
C LEU A 256 2.63 -9.13 -29.52
N ALA A 257 3.82 -8.53 -29.56
CA ALA A 257 4.92 -9.01 -28.73
C ALA A 257 4.57 -8.83 -27.24
N GLN A 258 4.86 -9.84 -26.42
CA GLN A 258 4.59 -9.81 -24.97
C GLN A 258 5.12 -8.54 -24.30
N LYS A 259 6.32 -8.09 -24.70
CA LYS A 259 6.95 -6.87 -24.19
C LYS A 259 6.09 -5.61 -24.43
N ASP A 260 5.45 -5.52 -25.59
CA ASP A 260 4.59 -4.39 -25.94
C ASP A 260 3.28 -4.42 -25.16
N VAL A 261 2.71 -5.61 -24.97
CA VAL A 261 1.52 -5.82 -24.14
C VAL A 261 1.81 -5.42 -22.68
N GLU A 262 2.97 -5.76 -22.15
CA GLU A 262 3.39 -5.38 -20.79
C GLU A 262 3.55 -3.86 -20.65
N GLY A 263 4.20 -3.19 -21.61
CA GLY A 263 4.31 -1.73 -21.64
C GLY A 263 2.94 -1.05 -21.71
N ALA A 264 2.07 -1.52 -22.60
CA ALA A 264 0.69 -1.07 -22.74
C ALA A 264 -0.11 -1.19 -21.44
N ARG A 265 0.05 -2.32 -20.75
CA ARG A 265 -0.64 -2.58 -19.49
C ARG A 265 -0.19 -1.61 -18.40
N LEU A 266 1.10 -1.30 -18.34
CA LEU A 266 1.61 -0.38 -17.33
C LEU A 266 1.15 1.06 -17.59
N GLY A 267 1.13 1.50 -18.86
CA GLY A 267 0.49 2.76 -19.26
C GLY A 267 -1.02 2.78 -18.94
N PHE A 268 -1.72 1.68 -19.16
CA PHE A 268 -3.13 1.56 -18.76
C PHE A 268 -3.31 1.73 -17.24
N LEU A 269 -2.50 1.05 -16.44
CA LEU A 269 -2.60 1.08 -14.97
C LEU A 269 -2.15 2.41 -14.37
N SER A 270 -1.17 3.08 -14.96
CA SER A 270 -0.71 4.41 -14.50
C SER A 270 -1.83 5.45 -14.61
N VAL A 271 -2.76 5.28 -15.54
CA VAL A 271 -3.93 6.17 -15.71
C VAL A 271 -5.16 5.66 -14.93
N ALA A 272 -5.47 4.36 -14.99
CA ALA A 272 -6.68 3.82 -14.36
C ALA A 272 -6.67 3.96 -12.83
N ILE A 273 -5.56 3.61 -12.19
CA ILE A 273 -5.48 3.53 -10.73
C ILE A 273 -5.62 4.92 -10.08
N PRO A 274 -4.95 5.99 -10.53
CA PRO A 274 -5.15 7.33 -9.95
C PRO A 274 -6.56 7.90 -10.13
N LEU A 275 -7.28 7.48 -11.18
CA LEU A 275 -8.62 7.99 -11.46
C LEU A 275 -9.72 7.36 -10.61
N ASN A 276 -9.61 6.06 -10.31
CA ASN A 276 -10.69 5.34 -9.62
C ASN A 276 -10.25 4.31 -8.58
N GLY A 277 -8.94 4.19 -8.35
CA GLY A 277 -8.33 3.24 -7.43
C GLY A 277 -8.42 1.78 -7.87
N LYS A 278 -8.72 1.50 -9.14
CA LYS A 278 -9.01 0.17 -9.68
C LYS A 278 -8.38 -0.02 -11.07
N PRO A 279 -8.12 -1.27 -11.49
CA PRO A 279 -7.45 -1.59 -12.76
C PRO A 279 -8.44 -1.69 -13.93
N TYR A 280 -9.38 -0.75 -14.05
CA TYR A 280 -10.34 -0.69 -15.16
C TYR A 280 -10.75 0.76 -15.39
N PHE A 281 -11.31 1.08 -16.56
CA PHE A 281 -11.99 2.36 -16.78
C PHE A 281 -13.51 2.19 -16.77
N THR A 282 -14.26 3.17 -16.28
CA THR A 282 -15.64 3.34 -16.75
C THR A 282 -15.62 4.07 -18.09
N VAL A 283 -16.70 3.96 -18.86
CA VAL A 283 -16.89 4.72 -20.11
C VAL A 283 -16.62 6.21 -19.88
N ASP A 284 -17.25 6.80 -18.86
CA ASP A 284 -17.08 8.23 -18.54
C ASP A 284 -15.66 8.60 -18.11
N GLN A 285 -14.93 7.68 -17.48
CA GLN A 285 -13.54 7.91 -17.11
C GLN A 285 -12.63 7.88 -18.33
N LEU A 286 -12.79 6.89 -19.21
CA LEU A 286 -12.01 6.82 -20.44
C LEU A 286 -12.25 8.05 -21.32
N LEU A 287 -13.49 8.53 -21.42
CA LEU A 287 -13.82 9.74 -22.18
C LEU A 287 -13.16 11.02 -21.63
N LYS A 288 -12.74 11.02 -20.36
CA LYS A 288 -12.06 12.16 -19.72
C LYS A 288 -10.54 12.07 -19.80
N THR A 289 -10.00 10.94 -20.23
CA THR A 289 -8.56 10.78 -20.42
C THR A 289 -8.19 11.10 -21.86
N ALA A 290 -6.94 11.50 -22.09
CA ALA A 290 -6.49 11.68 -23.47
C ALA A 290 -6.32 10.34 -24.21
N ILE A 291 -6.43 9.21 -23.51
CA ILE A 291 -6.50 7.87 -24.12
C ILE A 291 -7.61 7.84 -25.18
N ALA A 292 -8.80 8.31 -24.82
CA ALA A 292 -9.94 8.30 -25.73
C ALA A 292 -9.70 9.19 -26.95
N SER A 293 -9.15 10.40 -26.78
CA SER A 293 -8.85 11.29 -27.91
C SER A 293 -7.75 10.71 -28.80
N THR A 294 -6.66 10.19 -28.22
CA THR A 294 -5.57 9.58 -29.00
C THR A 294 -6.06 8.39 -29.82
N ILE A 295 -6.92 7.54 -29.24
CA ILE A 295 -7.52 6.41 -29.97
C ILE A 295 -8.37 6.90 -31.14
N VAL A 296 -9.22 7.90 -30.91
CA VAL A 296 -10.12 8.46 -31.92
C VAL A 296 -9.34 9.11 -33.06
N ASP A 297 -8.35 9.94 -32.72
CA ASP A 297 -7.51 10.64 -33.69
C ASP A 297 -6.65 9.65 -34.49
N THR A 298 -6.17 8.60 -33.85
CA THR A 298 -5.30 7.59 -34.47
C THR A 298 -6.08 6.61 -35.35
N LEU A 299 -7.29 6.23 -34.95
CA LEU A 299 -8.14 5.28 -35.68
C LEU A 299 -9.18 5.97 -36.59
N GLY A 300 -9.21 7.30 -36.64
CA GLY A 300 -10.12 8.06 -37.50
C GLY A 300 -11.60 7.91 -37.14
N PHE A 301 -11.93 7.77 -35.85
CA PHE A 301 -13.33 7.77 -35.41
C PHE A 301 -13.86 9.22 -35.32
N ASP A 302 -15.15 9.42 -35.54
CA ASP A 302 -15.77 10.76 -35.37
C ASP A 302 -15.87 11.17 -33.90
N ASN A 303 -16.07 10.19 -33.01
CA ASN A 303 -16.16 10.40 -31.58
C ASN A 303 -15.78 9.14 -30.78
N PRO A 304 -15.33 9.29 -29.52
CA PRO A 304 -14.89 8.14 -28.74
C PRO A 304 -16.01 7.21 -28.27
N ARG A 305 -17.28 7.65 -28.31
CA ARG A 305 -18.42 6.79 -27.96
C ARG A 305 -18.65 5.71 -29.01
N VAL A 306 -18.50 6.03 -30.30
CA VAL A 306 -18.60 5.05 -31.40
C VAL A 306 -17.55 3.96 -31.25
N PHE A 307 -16.31 4.33 -30.90
CA PHE A 307 -15.26 3.37 -30.56
C PHE A 307 -15.68 2.47 -29.38
N LEU A 308 -16.17 3.07 -28.29
CA LEU A 308 -16.58 2.33 -27.08
C LEU A 308 -17.78 1.39 -27.32
N GLU A 309 -18.68 1.76 -28.23
CA GLU A 309 -19.79 0.91 -28.68
C GLU A 309 -19.29 -0.29 -29.48
N ARG A 310 -18.27 -0.11 -30.33
CA ARG A 310 -17.68 -1.19 -31.14
C ARG A 310 -16.90 -2.22 -30.32
N ILE A 311 -16.15 -1.80 -29.30
CA ILE A 311 -15.40 -2.74 -28.44
C ILE A 311 -16.33 -3.56 -27.51
N ASN A 312 -17.66 -3.39 -27.62
CA ASN A 312 -18.70 -4.20 -27.00
C ASN A 312 -18.55 -4.37 -25.47
N SER A 313 -18.25 -3.28 -24.76
CA SER A 313 -18.17 -3.24 -23.28
C SER A 313 -19.54 -3.34 -22.57
N GLN A 314 -20.60 -3.73 -23.30
CA GLN A 314 -22.00 -3.50 -22.91
C GLN A 314 -22.46 -4.26 -21.66
N THR A 315 -21.77 -5.30 -21.20
CA THR A 315 -22.29 -6.11 -20.09
C THR A 315 -21.93 -5.59 -18.70
N SER A 316 -20.85 -4.82 -18.54
CA SER A 316 -20.35 -4.48 -17.19
C SER A 316 -20.22 -2.98 -16.90
N GLY A 317 -20.23 -2.12 -17.93
CA GLY A 317 -19.93 -0.69 -17.78
C GLY A 317 -18.50 -0.40 -17.32
N ARG A 318 -17.64 -1.42 -17.36
CA ARG A 318 -16.22 -1.36 -17.02
C ARG A 318 -15.45 -1.91 -18.21
N LEU A 319 -14.32 -1.28 -18.49
CA LEU A 319 -13.40 -1.66 -19.54
C LEU A 319 -12.08 -2.09 -18.90
N GLN A 320 -11.79 -3.38 -18.98
CA GLN A 320 -10.54 -3.97 -18.51
C GLN A 320 -9.44 -3.79 -19.56
N PHE A 321 -8.19 -4.02 -19.17
CA PHE A 321 -7.04 -3.88 -20.07
C PHE A 321 -7.13 -4.85 -21.26
N SER A 322 -7.42 -6.13 -21.02
CA SER A 322 -7.55 -7.11 -22.11
C SER A 322 -8.66 -6.75 -23.09
N GLU A 323 -9.84 -6.35 -22.59
CA GLU A 323 -10.97 -5.90 -23.40
C GLU A 323 -10.61 -4.69 -24.27
N LEU A 324 -9.91 -3.70 -23.69
CA LEU A 324 -9.45 -2.52 -24.44
C LEU A 324 -8.45 -2.93 -25.53
N MET A 325 -7.43 -3.72 -25.21
CA MET A 325 -6.38 -4.09 -26.17
C MET A 325 -6.91 -4.96 -27.31
N VAL A 326 -7.74 -5.96 -26.99
CA VAL A 326 -8.38 -6.81 -28.01
C VAL A 326 -9.36 -5.99 -28.84
N GLY A 327 -10.10 -5.07 -28.23
CA GLY A 327 -10.99 -4.16 -28.94
C GLY A 327 -10.26 -3.20 -29.89
N LEU A 328 -9.14 -2.61 -29.43
CA LEU A 328 -8.28 -1.76 -30.23
C LEU A 328 -7.69 -2.51 -31.42
N HIS A 329 -7.23 -3.74 -31.20
CA HIS A 329 -6.69 -4.59 -32.26
C HIS A 329 -7.72 -4.87 -33.35
N LYS A 330 -8.93 -5.29 -32.97
CA LYS A 330 -10.03 -5.51 -33.93
C LYS A 330 -10.36 -4.26 -34.75
N CYS A 331 -10.45 -3.10 -34.08
CA CYS A 331 -10.72 -1.84 -34.78
C CYS A 331 -9.58 -1.49 -35.76
N ALA A 332 -8.33 -1.71 -35.37
CA ALA A 332 -7.17 -1.45 -36.21
C ALA A 332 -7.12 -2.42 -37.41
N GLU A 333 -7.45 -3.70 -37.24
CA GLU A 333 -7.54 -4.67 -38.35
C GLU A 333 -8.62 -4.28 -39.37
N GLU A 334 -9.80 -3.84 -38.90
CA GLU A 334 -10.88 -3.38 -39.78
C GLU A 334 -10.47 -2.16 -40.62
N LEU A 335 -9.72 -1.24 -40.03
CA LEU A 335 -9.23 -0.04 -40.72
C LEU A 335 -8.07 -0.36 -41.67
N CYS A 336 -7.12 -1.19 -41.23
CA CYS A 336 -5.98 -1.63 -42.06
C CYS A 336 -6.38 -2.61 -43.16
N ALA A 337 -7.61 -3.13 -43.17
CA ALA A 337 -8.13 -3.81 -44.34
C ALA A 337 -8.35 -2.85 -45.53
N LEU A 338 -8.43 -1.53 -45.28
CA LEU A 338 -8.68 -0.50 -46.29
C LEU A 338 -7.42 0.23 -46.76
N GLU A 339 -6.38 0.28 -45.92
CA GLU A 339 -5.12 0.99 -46.15
C GLU A 339 -3.94 0.09 -45.74
N ASP A 340 -2.78 0.18 -46.41
CA ASP A 340 -1.56 -0.60 -46.09
C ASP A 340 -0.96 -0.20 -44.71
N CYS A 341 -1.71 -0.37 -43.62
CA CYS A 341 -1.28 -0.07 -42.25
C CYS A 341 -0.99 -1.32 -41.44
N ASN A 342 -0.08 -1.17 -40.47
CA ASN A 342 0.28 -2.22 -39.53
C ASN A 342 -0.43 -1.94 -38.19
N ALA A 343 -1.47 -2.73 -37.89
CA ALA A 343 -2.26 -2.60 -36.67
C ALA A 343 -1.40 -2.59 -35.40
N ALA A 344 -0.32 -3.36 -35.36
CA ALA A 344 0.59 -3.41 -34.20
C ALA A 344 1.34 -2.08 -33.98
N GLN A 345 1.75 -1.41 -35.06
CA GLN A 345 2.42 -0.09 -34.96
C GLN A 345 1.46 0.98 -34.48
N THR A 346 0.20 0.94 -34.93
CA THR A 346 -0.85 1.86 -34.50
C THR A 346 -1.13 1.72 -33.00
N ILE A 347 -1.25 0.48 -32.51
CA ILE A 347 -1.43 0.20 -31.07
C ILE A 347 -0.20 0.64 -30.28
N HIS A 348 1.01 0.38 -30.77
CA HIS A 348 2.23 0.81 -30.11
C HIS A 348 2.29 2.33 -29.92
N LYS A 349 1.86 3.10 -30.93
CA LYS A 349 1.78 4.56 -30.82
C LYS A 349 0.81 4.99 -29.71
N ILE A 350 -0.39 4.40 -29.67
CA ILE A 350 -1.39 4.69 -28.63
C ILE A 350 -0.78 4.42 -27.25
N VAL A 351 -0.10 3.29 -27.09
CA VAL A 351 0.54 2.85 -25.84
C VAL A 351 1.59 3.82 -25.34
N VAL A 352 2.44 4.34 -26.23
CA VAL A 352 3.46 5.33 -25.87
C VAL A 352 2.80 6.60 -25.32
N ASP A 353 1.72 7.05 -25.97
CA ASP A 353 0.99 8.25 -25.55
C ASP A 353 0.23 8.07 -24.22
N LEU A 354 0.04 6.84 -23.73
CA LEU A 354 -0.63 6.56 -22.43
C LEU A 354 0.22 6.88 -21.21
N VAL A 355 1.53 6.95 -21.34
CA VAL A 355 2.45 6.92 -20.18
C VAL A 355 2.54 8.28 -19.47
N GLU A 356 2.16 9.38 -20.10
CA GLU A 356 2.47 10.75 -19.63
C GLU A 356 1.43 11.42 -18.71
N PHE A 357 0.45 10.70 -18.15
CA PHE A 357 -0.62 11.36 -17.38
C PHE A 357 -0.32 11.54 -15.88
N PRO A 358 -0.41 12.79 -15.36
CA PRO A 358 -0.18 13.06 -13.95
C PRO A 358 -1.29 12.46 -13.06
N SER A 359 -0.86 11.94 -11.91
CA SER A 359 -1.69 11.18 -10.98
C SER A 359 -2.42 12.08 -9.98
N ALA A 360 -3.73 11.85 -9.82
CA ALA A 360 -4.47 11.68 -8.55
C ALA A 360 -5.81 12.45 -8.51
N LEU A 361 -6.90 11.69 -8.34
CA LEU A 361 -8.13 12.20 -7.73
C LEU A 361 -8.30 11.60 -6.33
N PRO A 362 -8.70 12.40 -5.33
CA PRO A 362 -8.94 11.91 -3.99
C PRO A 362 -10.16 10.96 -3.97
N SER A 363 -9.96 9.73 -3.49
CA SER A 363 -11.05 8.82 -3.14
C SER A 363 -11.81 9.35 -1.93
N GLU A 364 -13.14 9.35 -2.00
CA GLU A 364 -14.03 9.70 -0.89
C GLU A 364 -13.79 8.74 0.30
N LYS A 365 -13.27 9.27 1.40
CA LYS A 365 -12.91 8.48 2.59
C LYS A 365 -14.08 8.45 3.58
N ASP A 366 -14.33 7.26 4.14
CA ASP A 366 -15.22 7.11 5.30
C ASP A 366 -14.78 8.06 6.44
N ALA A 367 -15.69 8.89 6.96
CA ALA A 367 -15.40 9.85 8.03
C ALA A 367 -14.73 9.21 9.27
N LYS A 368 -15.05 7.95 9.57
CA LYS A 368 -14.42 7.19 10.67
C LYS A 368 -12.96 6.85 10.39
N ARG A 369 -12.62 6.51 9.14
CA ARG A 369 -11.23 6.23 8.74
C ARG A 369 -10.42 7.51 8.75
N GLN A 370 -11.03 8.62 8.30
CA GLN A 370 -10.40 9.93 8.34
C GLN A 370 -9.95 10.30 9.75
N ARG A 371 -10.81 10.15 10.78
CA ARG A 371 -10.42 10.43 12.18
C ARG A 371 -9.20 9.65 12.67
N TYR A 372 -9.01 8.40 12.23
CA TYR A 372 -7.83 7.61 12.60
C TYR A 372 -6.60 8.02 11.79
N SER A 373 -6.79 8.42 10.53
CA SER A 373 -5.74 9.02 9.71
C SER A 373 -5.23 10.30 10.37
N ASP A 374 -6.13 11.24 10.70
CA ASP A 374 -5.79 12.53 11.30
C ASP A 374 -5.01 12.33 12.60
N ARG A 375 -5.50 11.43 13.47
CA ARG A 375 -4.82 11.09 14.73
C ARG A 375 -3.41 10.53 14.51
N TYR A 376 -3.21 9.72 13.46
CA TYR A 376 -1.89 9.20 13.13
C TYR A 376 -0.96 10.33 12.63
N ASP A 377 -1.49 11.24 11.83
CA ASP A 377 -0.75 12.42 11.34
C ASP A 377 -0.34 13.34 12.51
N ASP A 378 -1.20 13.51 13.52
CA ASP A 378 -0.86 14.23 14.76
C ASP A 378 0.33 13.58 15.51
N MET A 379 0.40 12.24 15.54
CA MET A 379 1.52 11.52 16.16
C MET A 379 2.82 11.75 15.39
N VAL A 380 2.77 11.65 14.05
CA VAL A 380 3.93 11.90 13.17
C VAL A 380 4.42 13.33 13.32
N HIS A 381 3.50 14.30 13.39
CA HIS A 381 3.83 15.70 13.62
C HIS A 381 4.50 15.92 14.98
N ALA A 382 4.02 15.25 16.04
CA ALA A 382 4.65 15.32 17.36
C ALA A 382 6.09 14.78 17.35
N PHE A 383 6.37 13.68 16.62
CA PHE A 383 7.75 13.20 16.46
C PHE A 383 8.64 14.27 15.82
N ARG A 384 8.21 14.96 14.77
CA ARG A 384 9.02 16.03 14.16
C ARG A 384 9.35 17.17 15.13
N GLN A 385 8.43 17.49 16.04
CA GLN A 385 8.67 18.52 17.07
C GLN A 385 9.68 18.09 18.15
N TRP A 386 9.93 16.79 18.30
CA TRP A 386 10.83 16.24 19.32
C TRP A 386 12.22 15.90 18.77
N GLU A 387 12.49 16.10 17.49
CA GLU A 387 13.72 15.62 16.83
C GLU A 387 14.99 16.16 17.49
N GLY A 388 15.00 17.45 17.86
CA GLY A 388 16.12 18.08 18.59
C GLY A 388 16.25 17.67 20.05
N ARG A 389 15.40 16.78 20.57
CA ARG A 389 15.41 16.29 21.97
C ARG A 389 15.86 14.84 22.09
N ILE A 390 16.20 14.19 20.98
CA ILE A 390 16.62 12.79 20.99
C ILE A 390 17.94 12.68 21.76
N PRO A 391 18.00 11.85 22.82
CA PRO A 391 19.24 11.58 23.52
C PRO A 391 20.26 10.93 22.60
N GLU A 392 21.51 11.39 22.67
CA GLU A 392 22.62 10.58 22.17
C GLU A 392 22.74 9.30 23.01
N ASN A 393 23.15 8.21 22.36
CA ASN A 393 23.36 6.93 23.02
C ASN A 393 24.55 7.05 23.98
N SER A 394 24.27 7.21 25.27
CA SER A 394 25.27 7.15 26.34
C SER A 394 25.70 5.70 26.59
N PRO A 395 27.02 5.41 26.68
CA PRO A 395 27.54 4.06 26.91
C PRO A 395 27.14 3.48 28.28
N ASP A 396 26.69 4.32 29.21
CA ASP A 396 26.27 3.91 30.56
C ASP A 396 24.80 3.46 30.63
N MET A 397 24.06 3.47 29.51
CA MET A 397 22.68 2.99 29.49
C MET A 397 22.63 1.46 29.61
N GLY A 398 21.84 0.94 30.55
CA GLY A 398 21.59 -0.49 30.62
C GLY A 398 20.90 -1.01 29.35
N ARG A 399 21.16 -2.27 28.97
CA ARG A 399 20.65 -2.90 27.72
C ARG A 399 19.16 -2.68 27.42
N ARG A 400 18.32 -2.64 28.46
CA ARG A 400 16.88 -2.37 28.29
C ARG A 400 16.63 -0.95 27.78
N GLN A 401 17.33 0.03 28.34
CA GLN A 401 17.20 1.42 27.94
C GLN A 401 17.77 1.64 26.54
N GLU A 402 18.90 0.99 26.22
CA GLU A 402 19.48 0.97 24.89
C GLU A 402 18.50 0.48 23.82
N ARG A 403 17.86 -0.68 24.02
CA ARG A 403 16.82 -1.19 23.10
C ARG A 403 15.64 -0.23 22.93
N ILE A 404 15.20 0.42 24.00
CA ILE A 404 14.15 1.44 23.92
C ILE A 404 14.63 2.63 23.09
N MET A 405 15.89 3.06 23.26
CA MET A 405 16.47 4.14 22.49
C MET A 405 16.60 3.81 21.01
N GLU A 406 16.94 2.57 20.65
CA GLU A 406 16.94 2.10 19.26
C GLU A 406 15.52 2.19 18.64
N VAL A 407 14.49 1.76 19.39
CA VAL A 407 13.09 1.91 18.95
C VAL A 407 12.71 3.38 18.79
N VAL A 408 13.11 4.25 19.72
CA VAL A 408 12.88 5.70 19.63
C VAL A 408 13.52 6.25 18.36
N GLN A 409 14.81 6.00 18.13
CA GLN A 409 15.54 6.46 16.94
C GLN A 409 14.89 5.99 15.65
N GLY A 410 14.49 4.73 15.56
CA GLY A 410 13.76 4.21 14.41
C GLY A 410 12.38 4.84 14.21
N CYS A 411 11.68 5.24 15.28
CA CYS A 411 10.41 5.98 15.13
C CYS A 411 10.63 7.36 14.48
N PHE A 412 11.70 8.08 14.85
CA PHE A 412 12.01 9.39 14.24
C PHE A 412 12.40 9.25 12.77
N ARG A 413 13.33 8.34 12.46
CA ARG A 413 13.69 8.05 11.06
C ARG A 413 12.51 7.57 10.24
N GLY A 414 11.64 6.75 10.83
CA GLY A 414 10.41 6.31 10.19
C GLY A 414 9.45 7.46 9.89
N ALA A 415 9.40 8.50 10.73
CA ALA A 415 8.55 9.68 10.55
C ALA A 415 9.04 10.65 9.45
N GLU A 416 10.32 10.59 9.11
CA GLU A 416 10.94 11.31 7.98
C GLU A 416 10.65 10.60 6.64
N ASN A 417 10.50 9.27 6.65
CA ASN A 417 10.29 8.48 5.43
C ASN A 417 8.81 8.41 5.03
N LYS A 418 8.44 9.11 3.94
CA LYS A 418 7.05 9.20 3.44
C LYS A 418 6.40 7.84 3.14
N TYR A 419 7.15 6.85 2.66
CA TYR A 419 6.61 5.52 2.33
C TYR A 419 6.29 4.73 3.58
N VAL A 420 7.19 4.77 4.58
CA VAL A 420 6.97 4.17 5.90
C VAL A 420 5.74 4.80 6.58
N VAL A 421 5.66 6.14 6.61
CA VAL A 421 4.51 6.87 7.16
C VAL A 421 3.20 6.48 6.48
N ASN A 422 3.18 6.44 5.15
CA ASN A 422 1.97 6.11 4.39
C ASN A 422 1.49 4.67 4.68
N ALA A 423 2.41 3.71 4.73
CA ALA A 423 2.08 2.32 5.06
C ALA A 423 1.59 2.17 6.50
N LEU A 424 2.29 2.77 7.47
CA LEU A 424 1.87 2.73 8.87
C LEU A 424 0.53 3.43 9.11
N ARG A 425 0.22 4.51 8.38
CA ARG A 425 -1.10 5.17 8.41
C ARG A 425 -2.21 4.21 7.96
N ILE A 426 -1.98 3.44 6.88
CA ILE A 426 -2.91 2.41 6.41
C ILE A 426 -3.11 1.36 7.51
N LEU A 427 -2.03 0.85 8.09
CA LEU A 427 -2.08 -0.15 9.15
C LEU A 427 -2.83 0.34 10.40
N TYR A 428 -2.55 1.55 10.86
CA TYR A 428 -3.22 2.18 12.01
C TYR A 428 -4.72 2.39 11.77
N THR A 429 -5.08 2.77 10.54
CA THR A 429 -6.48 3.00 10.13
C THR A 429 -7.27 1.71 10.01
N ASP A 430 -6.68 0.67 9.41
CA ASP A 430 -7.41 -0.55 9.03
C ASP A 430 -7.33 -1.65 10.10
N TYR A 431 -6.26 -1.70 10.89
CA TYR A 431 -5.98 -2.80 11.82
C TYR A 431 -6.02 -2.33 13.27
N SER A 432 -7.14 -2.63 13.95
CA SER A 432 -7.36 -2.21 15.35
C SER A 432 -6.31 -2.73 16.34
N GLY A 433 -5.71 -3.89 16.11
CA GLY A 433 -4.63 -4.42 16.95
C GLY A 433 -3.35 -3.59 16.84
N LEU A 434 -2.97 -3.23 15.61
CA LEU A 434 -1.81 -2.36 15.35
C LEU A 434 -2.05 -0.94 15.87
N ARG A 435 -3.30 -0.46 15.86
CA ARG A 435 -3.66 0.82 16.48
C ARG A 435 -3.32 0.87 17.96
N VAL A 436 -3.67 -0.17 18.71
CA VAL A 436 -3.38 -0.24 20.15
C VAL A 436 -1.87 -0.28 20.40
N ALA A 437 -1.12 -1.01 19.57
CA ALA A 437 0.34 -1.04 19.63
C ALA A 437 0.95 0.34 19.33
N GLY A 438 0.46 1.03 18.30
CA GLY A 438 0.88 2.39 17.96
C GLY A 438 0.62 3.39 19.09
N ASP A 439 -0.57 3.37 19.69
CA ASP A 439 -0.92 4.22 20.84
C ASP A 439 0.01 3.95 22.05
N LEU A 440 0.40 2.69 22.28
CA LEU A 440 1.31 2.29 23.34
C LEU A 440 2.74 2.81 23.08
N ILE A 441 3.28 2.58 21.89
CA ILE A 441 4.62 3.04 21.49
C ILE A 441 4.68 4.56 21.60
N PHE A 442 3.71 5.27 21.03
CA PHE A 442 3.63 6.72 21.11
C PHE A 442 3.58 7.22 22.56
N GLY A 443 2.82 6.55 23.43
CA GLY A 443 2.75 6.89 24.85
C GLY A 443 4.09 6.74 25.59
N ILE A 444 4.85 5.68 25.26
CA ILE A 444 6.19 5.45 25.82
C ILE A 444 7.14 6.56 25.38
N VAL A 445 7.23 6.83 24.06
CA VAL A 445 8.11 7.89 23.54
C VAL A 445 7.70 9.25 24.09
N SER A 446 6.40 9.55 24.13
CA SER A 446 5.89 10.81 24.70
C SER A 446 6.30 11.03 26.15
N LYS A 447 6.32 9.96 26.98
CA LYS A 447 6.77 10.08 28.38
C LYS A 447 8.25 10.38 28.45
N LEU A 448 9.07 9.65 27.68
CA LEU A 448 10.52 9.87 27.60
C LEU A 448 10.89 11.29 27.14
N MET A 449 10.10 11.87 26.23
CA MET A 449 10.30 13.24 25.73
C MET A 449 9.80 14.34 26.68
N LYS A 450 8.97 14.01 27.68
CA LYS A 450 8.44 14.96 28.68
C LYS A 450 9.20 14.98 29.99
N ASP A 451 9.83 13.86 30.34
CA ASP A 451 10.67 13.77 31.54
C ASP A 451 12.02 14.51 31.36
N ARG A 452 12.18 15.22 30.24
CA ARG A 452 13.30 16.07 29.85
C ARG A 452 12.77 17.44 29.43
#